data_AF-A0A844A765-F1
#
_entry.id   AF-A0A844A765-F1
#
_cell.length_a   1.000
_cell.length_b   1.000
_cell.length_c   1.000
_cell.angle_alpha   90.00
_cell.angle_beta   90.00
_cell.angle_gamma   90.00
#
_symmetry.space_group_name_H-M   'P 1'
#
loop_
_entity.id
_entity.type
_entity.pdbx_description
1 polymer ?
#
loop_
_entity_poly.entity_id
_entity_poly.type
_entity_poly.pdbx_seq_one_letter_code
_entity_poly.pdbx_strand_id
1 'polypeptide(L)'
;MFRHVSFSRIQTVSWGSFRNWSQRLEAVHGSCGLGVLSDPGSENSADAYYYPWLMQYPALEYDAMGSFWTETQNGGSELPRSSNWLTILGNANVERLGGLEAIRASILDNVHLETYSGGVVIRAGKLPALGDAATGGIPEAYRTVARLIKPIRFEGYEYGIIKLPPHMDDDDDVSLGETLKWLRRFD
;
A
#
# COMPACT_ATOMS: atom_id res chain seq x y z
N MET A 1 0.31 -1.18 34.92
CA MET A 1 1.74 -1.26 34.56
C MET A 1 1.84 -1.10 33.05
N PHE A 2 1.84 0.14 32.56
CA PHE A 2 1.85 0.43 31.13
C PHE A 2 3.29 0.50 30.64
N ARG A 3 3.66 -0.40 29.72
CA ARG A 3 4.97 -0.36 29.06
C ARG A 3 4.83 0.46 27.79
N HIS A 4 5.29 1.70 27.87
CA HIS A 4 5.55 2.56 26.72
C HIS A 4 6.77 2.01 25.98
N VAL A 5 6.64 1.75 24.68
CA VAL A 5 7.76 1.43 23.78
C VAL A 5 7.84 2.56 22.76
N SER A 6 8.81 3.45 22.95
CA SER A 6 9.20 4.48 21.98
C SER A 6 10.32 3.92 21.11
N PHE A 7 10.11 3.82 19.80
CA PHE A 7 11.14 3.45 18.84
C PHE A 7 11.88 4.71 18.40
N SER A 8 13.06 4.95 18.98
CA SER A 8 13.92 6.13 18.71
C SER A 8 15.02 5.90 17.66
N ARG A 9 14.93 4.85 16.83
CA ARG A 9 15.84 4.63 15.70
C ARG A 9 15.10 4.11 14.48
N ILE A 10 14.97 4.95 13.45
CA ILE A 10 14.42 4.64 12.11
C ILE A 10 15.34 3.72 11.28
N GLN A 11 16.41 3.20 11.88
CA GLN A 11 17.18 2.11 11.28
C GLN A 11 16.68 0.80 11.87
N THR A 12 16.09 -0.07 11.03
CA THR A 12 15.60 -1.42 11.34
C THR A 12 14.28 -1.55 12.11
N VAL A 13 13.14 -1.21 11.47
CA VAL A 13 12.14 -2.29 11.36
C VAL A 13 12.80 -3.33 10.49
N SER A 14 13.38 -4.36 11.11
CA SER A 14 14.18 -5.33 10.38
C SER A 14 13.29 -5.97 9.31
N TRP A 15 13.76 -6.00 8.08
CA TRP A 15 13.15 -6.71 6.96
C TRP A 15 12.63 -8.13 7.35
N GLY A 16 13.34 -8.81 8.26
CA GLY A 16 12.92 -10.09 8.83
C GLY A 16 11.67 -10.03 9.73
N SER A 17 11.41 -8.92 10.42
CA SER A 17 10.19 -8.73 11.22
C SER A 17 8.94 -8.73 10.35
N PHE A 18 8.99 -8.04 9.21
CA PHE A 18 7.85 -7.96 8.29
C PHE A 18 7.52 -9.33 7.70
N ARG A 19 8.53 -10.05 7.18
CA ARG A 19 8.37 -11.44 6.71
C ARG A 19 7.85 -12.38 7.79
N ASN A 20 8.39 -12.30 9.01
CA ASN A 20 7.97 -13.17 10.12
C ASN A 20 6.49 -12.96 10.48
N TRP A 21 6.02 -11.71 10.46
CA TRP A 21 4.60 -11.40 10.66
C TRP A 21 3.75 -11.90 9.50
N SER A 22 4.17 -11.69 8.24
CA SER A 22 3.46 -12.23 7.06
C SER A 22 3.32 -13.75 7.12
N GLN A 23 4.36 -14.46 7.57
CA GLN A 23 4.33 -15.91 7.75
C GLN A 23 3.38 -16.34 8.87
N ARG A 24 3.40 -15.65 10.02
CA ARG A 24 2.53 -16.00 11.16
C ARG A 24 1.05 -15.75 10.89
N LEU A 25 0.74 -14.71 10.10
CA LEU A 25 -0.62 -14.30 9.79
C LEU A 25 -1.14 -14.90 8.48
N GLU A 26 -0.28 -15.65 7.75
CA GLU A 26 -0.60 -16.15 6.41
C GLU A 26 -1.14 -15.04 5.50
N ALA A 27 -0.45 -13.90 5.51
CA ALA A 27 -0.93 -12.68 4.88
C ALA A 27 -1.25 -12.89 3.39
N VAL A 28 -2.48 -12.55 3.01
CA VAL A 28 -3.00 -12.70 1.63
C VAL A 28 -2.45 -11.60 0.72
N HIS A 29 -2.38 -10.37 1.23
CA HIS A 29 -1.72 -9.22 0.61
C HIS A 29 -1.49 -8.11 1.64
N GLY A 30 -0.73 -7.08 1.25
CA GLY A 30 -0.58 -5.85 2.03
C GLY A 30 0.43 -4.90 1.42
N SER A 31 0.30 -3.61 1.73
CA SER A 31 1.28 -2.56 1.40
C SER A 31 1.78 -1.88 2.67
N CYS A 32 3.04 -1.47 2.68
CA CYS A 32 3.59 -0.70 3.78
C CYS A 32 4.65 0.30 3.27
N GLY A 33 4.62 1.50 3.83
CA GLY A 33 5.52 2.59 3.50
C GLY A 33 5.68 3.54 4.68
N LEU A 34 6.09 4.77 4.39
CA LEU A 34 6.06 5.84 5.39
C LEU A 34 4.64 6.36 5.47
N GLY A 35 4.00 6.20 6.63
CA GLY A 35 2.63 6.67 6.88
C GLY A 35 2.61 7.76 7.95
N VAL A 36 1.49 8.47 7.99
CA VAL A 36 1.15 9.35 9.11
C VAL A 36 0.53 8.53 10.24
N LEU A 37 0.76 8.92 11.49
CA LEU A 37 0.02 8.35 12.61
C LEU A 37 -1.39 8.96 12.59
N SER A 38 -2.37 8.18 12.16
CA SER A 38 -3.78 8.45 12.44
C SER A 38 -4.11 8.00 13.86
N ASP A 39 -5.22 8.49 14.41
CA ASP A 39 -5.80 7.99 15.66
C ASP A 39 -6.92 6.99 15.29
N PRO A 40 -6.62 5.68 15.27
CA PRO A 40 -7.53 4.67 14.76
C PRO A 40 -8.83 4.62 15.58
N GLY A 41 -9.96 4.76 14.92
CA GLY A 41 -11.31 4.78 15.52
C GLY A 41 -11.86 6.18 15.83
N SER A 42 -11.09 7.25 15.58
CA SER A 42 -11.54 8.65 15.76
C SER A 42 -11.85 9.36 14.43
N GLU A 43 -11.79 8.62 13.33
CA GLU A 43 -11.87 9.13 11.97
C GLU A 43 -13.22 9.75 11.61
N ASN A 44 -13.21 11.03 11.21
CA ASN A 44 -14.28 11.67 10.47
C ASN A 44 -13.75 12.39 9.21
N SER A 45 -14.64 12.87 8.34
CA SER A 45 -14.27 13.56 7.09
C SER A 45 -13.56 14.90 7.33
N ALA A 46 -13.74 15.54 8.49
CA ALA A 46 -12.94 16.71 8.86
C ALA A 46 -11.46 16.37 9.10
N ASP A 47 -11.08 15.10 9.21
CA ASP A 47 -9.68 14.66 9.36
C ASP A 47 -8.93 14.51 8.01
N ALA A 48 -9.44 15.09 6.93
CA ALA A 48 -8.79 15.11 5.62
C ALA A 48 -7.49 15.96 5.56
N TYR A 49 -6.91 16.31 6.70
CA TYR A 49 -5.67 17.11 6.80
C TYR A 49 -4.50 16.51 6.03
N TYR A 50 -4.49 15.20 5.82
CA TYR A 50 -3.43 14.48 5.10
C TYR A 50 -3.58 14.54 3.58
N TYR A 51 -4.75 14.89 3.05
CA TYR A 51 -5.02 14.86 1.61
C TYR A 51 -4.01 15.68 0.79
N PRO A 52 -3.66 16.94 1.15
CA PRO A 52 -2.63 17.69 0.42
C PRO A 52 -1.26 16.98 0.41
N TRP A 53 -0.91 16.27 1.48
CA TRP A 53 0.35 15.52 1.54
C TRP A 53 0.30 14.23 0.73
N LEU A 54 -0.85 13.55 0.65
CA LEU A 54 -1.01 12.40 -0.25
C LEU A 54 -0.84 12.80 -1.71
N MET A 55 -1.31 13.99 -2.08
CA MET A 55 -1.14 14.54 -3.44
C MET A 55 0.30 14.99 -3.72
N GLN A 56 0.98 15.59 -2.73
CA GLN A 56 2.36 16.03 -2.88
C GLN A 56 3.36 14.88 -2.84
N TYR A 57 3.13 13.87 -1.99
CA TYR A 57 4.07 12.78 -1.69
C TYR A 57 3.44 11.43 -2.03
N PRO A 58 3.55 10.96 -3.28
CA PRO A 58 2.84 9.77 -3.74
C PRO A 58 3.12 8.51 -2.92
N ALA A 59 4.31 8.33 -2.36
CA ALA A 59 4.61 7.15 -1.54
C ALA A 59 4.25 7.28 -0.06
N LEU A 60 3.62 8.38 0.35
CA LEU A 60 2.97 8.47 1.66
C LEU A 60 1.85 7.42 1.74
N GLU A 61 1.97 6.49 2.69
CA GLU A 61 1.00 5.43 2.91
C GLU A 61 -0.24 6.01 3.58
N TYR A 62 -1.40 5.69 3.01
CA TYR A 62 -2.70 6.04 3.57
C TYR A 62 -3.35 4.77 4.10
N ASP A 63 -3.63 4.78 5.41
CA ASP A 63 -4.40 3.74 6.06
C ASP A 63 -5.88 3.91 5.72
N ALA A 64 -6.38 2.98 4.91
CA ALA A 64 -7.78 2.87 4.53
C ALA A 64 -8.37 1.53 4.97
N MET A 65 -7.80 0.86 5.98
CA MET A 65 -8.13 -0.53 6.27
C MET A 65 -9.63 -0.74 6.47
N GLY A 66 -10.29 0.07 7.29
CA GLY A 66 -11.75 -0.04 7.51
C GLY A 66 -12.55 0.05 6.21
N SER A 67 -12.38 1.14 5.46
CA SER A 67 -13.11 1.38 4.21
C SER A 67 -12.81 0.33 3.14
N PHE A 68 -11.56 -0.13 3.02
CA PHE A 68 -11.20 -1.19 2.08
C PHE A 68 -11.94 -2.50 2.36
N TRP A 69 -12.06 -2.91 3.63
CA TRP A 69 -12.79 -4.13 3.98
C TRP A 69 -14.29 -4.02 3.73
N THR A 70 -14.88 -2.83 3.92
CA THR A 70 -16.26 -2.56 3.53
C THR A 70 -16.45 -2.69 2.02
N GLU A 71 -15.60 -2.05 1.23
CA GLU A 71 -15.69 -2.06 -0.25
C GLU A 71 -15.44 -3.44 -0.87
N THR A 72 -14.78 -4.34 -0.14
CA THR A 72 -14.47 -5.70 -0.60
C THR A 72 -15.31 -6.78 0.05
N GLN A 73 -16.33 -6.43 0.85
CA GLN A 73 -17.14 -7.38 1.60
C GLN A 73 -17.90 -8.38 0.70
N ASN A 74 -18.20 -7.98 -0.54
CA ASN A 74 -18.90 -8.79 -1.54
C ASN A 74 -17.94 -9.46 -2.56
N GLY A 75 -16.62 -9.37 -2.34
CA GLY A 75 -15.59 -9.95 -3.21
C GLY A 75 -14.40 -9.00 -3.45
N GLY A 76 -13.23 -9.56 -3.75
CA GLY A 76 -12.01 -8.80 -4.05
C GLY A 76 -11.12 -8.53 -2.83
N SER A 77 -11.52 -8.96 -1.64
CA SER A 77 -10.74 -8.78 -0.41
C SER A 77 -9.43 -9.59 -0.41
N GLU A 78 -9.32 -10.58 -1.29
CA GLU A 78 -8.13 -11.37 -1.56
C GLU A 78 -7.13 -10.69 -2.52
N LEU A 79 -7.55 -9.62 -3.20
CA LEU A 79 -6.76 -8.89 -4.17
C LEU A 79 -6.04 -7.70 -3.51
N PRO A 80 -4.78 -7.40 -3.89
CA PRO A 80 -4.06 -6.26 -3.35
C PRO A 80 -4.79 -4.94 -3.59
N ARG A 81 -4.91 -4.11 -2.54
CA ARG A 81 -5.35 -2.72 -2.65
C ARG A 81 -4.36 -1.87 -3.45
N SER A 82 -3.08 -1.91 -3.07
CA SER A 82 -2.01 -1.08 -3.63
C SER A 82 -0.65 -1.74 -3.38
N SER A 83 0.40 -1.19 -3.99
CA SER A 83 1.80 -1.39 -3.61
C SER A 83 2.34 -0.16 -2.87
N ASN A 84 3.47 -0.32 -2.18
CA ASN A 84 4.31 0.76 -1.66
C ASN A 84 5.75 0.23 -1.44
N TRP A 85 6.57 0.86 -0.59
CA TRP A 85 7.95 0.45 -0.31
C TRP A 85 8.09 -1.04 -0.04
N LEU A 86 7.16 -1.58 0.74
CA LEU A 86 6.98 -3.01 1.00
C LEU A 86 5.63 -3.44 0.44
N THR A 87 5.60 -4.59 -0.23
CA THR A 87 4.37 -5.20 -0.75
C THR A 87 4.41 -6.70 -0.45
N ILE A 88 3.34 -7.22 0.14
CA ILE A 88 3.15 -8.64 0.43
C ILE A 88 2.18 -9.21 -0.60
N LEU A 89 2.49 -10.37 -1.16
CA LEU A 89 1.58 -11.15 -1.99
C LEU A 89 1.55 -12.58 -1.49
N GLY A 90 0.37 -13.06 -1.10
CA GLY A 90 0.15 -14.45 -0.74
C GLY A 90 0.24 -15.39 -1.96
N ASN A 91 0.34 -16.70 -1.72
CA ASN A 91 0.52 -17.71 -2.77
C ASN A 91 -0.51 -17.61 -3.91
N ALA A 92 -1.79 -17.42 -3.59
CA ALA A 92 -2.82 -17.25 -4.62
C ALA A 92 -2.59 -16.02 -5.52
N ASN A 93 -2.08 -14.92 -4.97
CA ASN A 93 -1.72 -13.73 -5.75
C ASN A 93 -0.44 -13.95 -6.56
N VAL A 94 0.52 -14.71 -6.03
CA VAL A 94 1.72 -15.14 -6.78
C VAL A 94 1.32 -16.00 -7.99
N GLU A 95 0.39 -16.93 -7.81
CA GLU A 95 -0.15 -17.77 -8.90
C GLU A 95 -0.88 -16.95 -9.96
N ARG A 96 -1.72 -15.98 -9.55
CA ARG A 96 -2.40 -15.04 -10.47
C ARG A 96 -1.41 -14.24 -11.34
N LEU A 97 -0.20 -13.99 -10.84
CA LEU A 97 0.88 -13.31 -11.57
C LEU A 97 1.75 -14.25 -12.41
N GLY A 98 1.38 -15.52 -12.55
CA GLY A 98 2.13 -16.52 -13.32
C GLY A 98 3.24 -17.22 -12.54
N GLY A 99 3.25 -17.09 -11.20
CA GLY A 99 4.19 -17.78 -10.31
C GLY A 99 5.48 -16.99 -10.04
N LEU A 100 6.30 -17.55 -9.15
CA LEU A 100 7.50 -16.88 -8.63
C LEU A 100 8.50 -16.47 -9.72
N GLU A 101 8.72 -17.31 -10.72
CA GLU A 101 9.68 -17.02 -11.80
C GLU A 101 9.21 -15.88 -12.70
N ALA A 102 7.91 -15.78 -12.97
CA ALA A 102 7.33 -14.65 -13.72
C ALA A 102 7.50 -13.33 -12.94
N ILE A 103 7.33 -13.36 -11.62
CA ILE A 103 7.61 -12.21 -10.76
C ILE A 103 9.10 -11.85 -10.80
N ARG A 104 10.01 -12.82 -10.66
CA ARG A 104 11.46 -12.55 -10.70
C ARG A 104 11.91 -11.95 -12.03
N ALA A 105 11.33 -12.39 -13.15
CA ALA A 105 11.65 -11.89 -14.48
C ALA A 105 11.13 -10.47 -14.75
N SER A 106 10.17 -9.97 -13.96
CA SER A 106 9.51 -8.68 -14.17
C SER A 106 9.98 -7.57 -13.21
N ILE A 107 10.84 -7.89 -12.24
CA ILE A 107 11.40 -6.92 -11.29
C ILE A 107 12.80 -6.45 -11.68
N LEU A 108 13.14 -5.21 -11.32
CA LEU A 108 14.46 -4.61 -11.55
C LEU A 108 15.46 -4.99 -10.44
N ASP A 109 16.76 -4.81 -10.70
CA ASP A 109 17.84 -5.11 -9.74
C ASP A 109 17.72 -4.38 -8.39
N ASN A 110 17.09 -3.21 -8.37
CA ASN A 110 16.86 -2.45 -7.13
C ASN A 110 15.55 -2.83 -6.41
N VAL A 111 14.82 -3.82 -6.90
CA VAL A 111 13.66 -4.43 -6.25
C VAL A 111 14.08 -5.76 -5.64
N HIS A 112 13.91 -5.89 -4.33
CA HIS A 112 14.29 -7.11 -3.62
C HIS A 112 13.06 -7.99 -3.37
N LEU A 113 13.15 -9.29 -3.66
CA LEU A 113 12.09 -10.26 -3.41
C LEU A 113 12.58 -11.35 -2.46
N GLU A 114 11.81 -11.62 -1.41
CA GLU A 114 12.03 -12.76 -0.52
C GLU A 114 10.76 -13.61 -0.40
N THR A 115 10.94 -14.93 -0.36
CA THR A 115 9.85 -15.89 -0.20
C THR A 115 9.62 -16.24 1.28
N TYR A 116 8.38 -16.57 1.59
CA TYR A 116 7.99 -17.23 2.85
C TYR A 116 6.97 -18.33 2.53
N SER A 117 6.60 -19.15 3.51
CA SER A 117 5.70 -20.29 3.27
C SER A 117 4.34 -19.90 2.67
N GLY A 118 3.85 -18.69 2.96
CA GLY A 118 2.57 -18.19 2.49
C GLY A 118 2.64 -17.25 1.28
N GLY A 119 3.82 -16.96 0.71
CA GLY A 119 3.94 -16.04 -0.41
C GLY A 119 5.29 -15.35 -0.56
N VAL A 120 5.26 -14.09 -1.01
CA VAL A 120 6.44 -13.25 -1.21
C VAL A 120 6.30 -11.87 -0.55
N VAL A 121 7.44 -11.32 -0.14
CA VAL A 121 7.59 -9.92 0.24
C VAL A 121 8.49 -9.26 -0.80
N ILE A 122 8.04 -8.13 -1.33
CA ILE A 122 8.72 -7.33 -2.35
C ILE A 122 9.09 -5.98 -1.75
N ARG A 123 10.35 -5.55 -1.91
CA ARG A 123 10.85 -4.24 -1.49
C ARG A 123 11.23 -3.38 -2.69
N ALA A 124 10.60 -2.22 -2.82
CA ALA A 124 10.93 -1.24 -3.83
C ALA A 124 12.11 -0.35 -3.36
N GLY A 125 13.34 -0.72 -3.70
CA GLY A 125 14.53 0.04 -3.31
C GLY A 125 15.08 -0.31 -1.92
N LYS A 126 16.25 0.26 -1.58
CA LYS A 126 16.95 -0.03 -0.31
C LYS A 126 16.34 0.69 0.89
N LEU A 127 15.89 1.92 0.69
CA LEU A 127 15.32 2.79 1.72
C LEU A 127 13.94 3.26 1.24
N PRO A 128 13.00 3.53 2.16
CA PRO A 128 11.74 4.12 1.77
C PRO A 128 11.98 5.51 1.22
N ALA A 129 11.23 5.85 0.18
CA ALA A 129 11.11 7.20 -0.34
C ALA A 129 9.64 7.63 -0.29
N LEU A 130 9.39 8.92 -0.07
CA LEU A 130 8.06 9.53 -0.18
C LEU A 130 7.73 9.89 -1.64
N GLY A 131 8.75 10.06 -2.48
CA GLY A 131 8.61 10.72 -3.78
C GLY A 131 8.17 12.18 -3.61
N ASP A 132 8.04 12.90 -4.72
CA ASP A 132 7.49 14.25 -4.74
C ASP A 132 6.87 14.51 -6.12
N ALA A 133 5.55 14.72 -6.13
CA ALA A 133 4.79 14.94 -7.36
C ALA A 133 5.24 16.23 -8.09
N ALA A 134 5.66 17.27 -7.36
CA ALA A 134 6.13 18.52 -7.96
C ALA A 134 7.46 18.36 -8.71
N THR A 135 8.22 17.32 -8.40
CA THR A 135 9.50 17.02 -9.06
C THR A 135 9.43 15.78 -9.96
N GLY A 136 8.26 15.13 -10.06
CA GLY A 136 8.09 13.85 -10.74
C GLY A 136 8.84 12.69 -10.07
N GLY A 137 9.31 12.87 -8.83
CA GLY A 137 10.34 12.10 -8.15
C GLY A 137 9.92 10.73 -7.60
N ILE A 138 9.03 10.01 -8.27
CA ILE A 138 8.66 8.64 -7.88
C ILE A 138 9.77 7.67 -8.32
N PRO A 139 10.41 6.91 -7.41
CA PRO A 139 11.46 5.99 -7.78
C PRO A 139 10.96 4.86 -8.70
N GLU A 140 11.75 4.50 -9.70
CA GLU A 140 11.39 3.46 -10.68
C GLU A 140 11.12 2.08 -10.04
N ALA A 141 11.72 1.79 -8.89
CA ALA A 141 11.44 0.57 -8.14
C ALA A 141 9.96 0.49 -7.70
N TYR A 142 9.33 1.62 -7.33
CA TYR A 142 7.93 1.66 -6.91
C TYR A 142 7.01 1.45 -8.11
N ARG A 143 7.34 2.09 -9.25
CA ARG A 143 6.63 1.89 -10.53
C ARG A 143 6.72 0.45 -11.00
N THR A 144 7.88 -0.18 -10.83
CA THR A 144 8.07 -1.60 -11.16
C THR A 144 7.14 -2.50 -10.37
N VAL A 145 7.05 -2.32 -9.04
CA VAL A 145 6.14 -3.11 -8.20
C VAL A 145 4.67 -2.80 -8.53
N ALA A 146 4.34 -1.55 -8.83
CA ALA A 146 2.98 -1.17 -9.23
C ALA A 146 2.56 -1.83 -10.55
N ARG A 147 3.42 -1.82 -11.57
CA ARG A 147 3.19 -2.53 -12.84
C ARG A 147 3.04 -4.03 -12.63
N LEU A 148 3.82 -4.62 -11.74
CA LEU A 148 3.72 -6.03 -11.39
C LEU A 148 2.33 -6.38 -10.81
N ILE A 149 1.83 -5.61 -9.85
CA ILE A 149 0.55 -5.93 -9.19
C ILE A 149 -0.67 -5.45 -9.98
N LYS A 150 -0.51 -4.53 -10.94
CA LYS A 150 -1.61 -3.91 -11.70
C LYS A 150 -2.64 -4.92 -12.25
N PRO A 151 -2.27 -6.09 -12.82
CA PRO A 151 -3.24 -7.06 -13.32
C PRO A 151 -4.13 -7.70 -12.26
N ILE A 152 -3.74 -7.63 -10.98
CA ILE A 152 -4.45 -8.24 -9.85
C ILE A 152 -4.90 -7.22 -8.81
N ARG A 153 -4.65 -5.93 -9.02
CA ARG A 153 -5.02 -4.86 -8.08
C ARG A 153 -6.54 -4.74 -8.05
N PHE A 154 -7.12 -4.68 -6.85
CA PHE A 154 -8.55 -4.41 -6.70
C PHE A 154 -8.83 -2.96 -7.12
N GLU A 155 -9.76 -2.77 -8.06
CA GLU A 155 -10.24 -1.46 -8.49
C GLU A 155 -11.78 -1.41 -8.56
N GLY A 156 -12.48 -2.43 -8.03
CA GLY A 156 -13.94 -2.55 -8.05
C GLY A 156 -14.65 -1.80 -6.92
N TYR A 157 -14.20 -0.58 -6.61
CA TYR A 157 -14.76 0.26 -5.56
C TYR A 157 -16.09 0.88 -6.01
N GLU A 158 -17.07 0.90 -5.12
CA GLU A 158 -18.33 1.63 -5.29
C GLU A 158 -18.22 3.03 -4.65
N TYR A 159 -17.49 3.15 -3.54
CA TYR A 159 -17.28 4.39 -2.80
C TYR A 159 -15.80 4.72 -2.61
N GLY A 160 -15.51 6.01 -2.44
CA GLY A 160 -14.17 6.47 -2.14
C GLY A 160 -13.67 5.98 -0.77
N ILE A 161 -12.41 5.54 -0.71
CA ILE A 161 -11.78 5.10 0.55
C ILE A 161 -10.81 6.14 1.11
N ILE A 162 -10.55 7.22 0.38
CA ILE A 162 -9.67 8.31 0.80
C ILE A 162 -10.53 9.46 1.31
N LYS A 163 -10.22 9.93 2.51
CA LYS A 163 -10.87 11.12 3.06
C LYS A 163 -10.47 12.36 2.26
N LEU A 164 -11.48 13.08 1.79
CA LEU A 164 -11.31 14.31 1.06
C LEU A 164 -11.70 15.53 1.92
N PRO A 165 -11.13 16.71 1.64
CA PRO A 165 -11.62 17.95 2.23
C PRO A 165 -13.14 18.09 1.99
N PRO A 166 -13.93 18.65 2.94
CA PRO A 166 -15.39 18.66 2.85
C PRO A 166 -15.96 19.17 1.51
N HIS A 167 -15.35 20.21 0.93
CA HIS A 167 -15.78 20.76 -0.37
C HIS A 167 -15.55 19.84 -1.59
N MET A 168 -14.87 18.71 -1.42
CA MET A 168 -14.61 17.68 -2.43
C MET A 168 -15.29 16.34 -2.07
N ASP A 169 -15.81 16.19 -0.85
CA ASP A 169 -16.34 14.94 -0.30
C ASP A 169 -17.88 14.83 -0.44
N ASP A 170 -18.53 15.85 -1.01
CA ASP A 170 -19.98 15.88 -1.22
C ASP A 170 -20.44 15.17 -2.51
N ASP A 171 -19.50 14.61 -3.29
CA ASP A 171 -19.74 13.95 -4.58
C ASP A 171 -18.99 12.61 -4.64
N ASP A 172 -19.75 11.51 -4.72
CA ASP A 172 -19.22 10.14 -4.73
C ASP A 172 -18.31 9.87 -5.94
N ASP A 173 -18.61 10.45 -7.11
CA ASP A 173 -17.80 10.27 -8.32
C ASP A 173 -16.45 10.98 -8.17
N VAL A 174 -16.43 12.13 -7.49
CA VAL A 174 -15.18 12.84 -7.15
C VAL A 174 -14.37 12.02 -6.16
N SER A 175 -15.00 11.51 -5.10
CA SER A 175 -14.34 10.70 -4.06
C SER A 175 -13.74 9.40 -4.60
N LEU A 176 -14.50 8.70 -5.44
CA LEU A 176 -14.04 7.52 -6.16
C LEU A 176 -12.90 7.86 -7.13
N GLY A 177 -13.02 8.99 -7.85
CA GLY A 177 -11.99 9.48 -8.75
C GLY A 177 -10.63 9.70 -8.05
N GLU A 178 -10.62 10.34 -6.88
CA GLU A 178 -9.41 10.55 -6.08
C GLU A 178 -8.85 9.25 -5.51
N THR A 179 -9.73 8.35 -5.08
CA THR A 179 -9.35 6.99 -4.66
C THR A 179 -8.58 6.26 -5.78
N LEU A 180 -9.14 6.22 -6.99
CA LEU A 180 -8.49 5.54 -8.12
C LEU A 180 -7.19 6.22 -8.54
N LYS A 181 -7.11 7.56 -8.49
CA LYS A 181 -5.87 8.30 -8.73
C LYS A 181 -4.76 7.89 -7.77
N TRP A 182 -5.08 7.80 -6.48
CA TRP A 182 -4.11 7.38 -5.48
C TRP A 182 -3.72 5.90 -5.62
N LEU A 183 -4.66 5.00 -5.90
CA LEU A 183 -4.33 3.58 -6.12
C LEU A 183 -3.40 3.38 -7.34
N ARG A 184 -3.54 4.24 -8.35
CA ARG A 184 -2.76 4.25 -9.61
C ARG A 184 -1.56 5.20 -9.57
N ARG A 185 -1.22 5.81 -8.43
CA ARG A 185 -0.19 6.87 -8.31
C ARG A 185 1.21 6.48 -8.78
N PHE A 186 1.49 5.19 -8.90
CA PHE A 186 2.77 4.64 -9.36
C PHE A 186 2.71 4.05 -10.77
N ASP A 187 1.55 4.05 -11.41
CA ASP A 187 1.37 3.57 -12.79
C ASP A 187 2.17 4.41 -13.80
#